data_AF-A0A1V6H1W7-F1
#
_entry.id   AF-A0A1V6H1W7-F1
#
_cell.length_a   1.000
_cell.length_b   1.000
_cell.length_c   1.000
_cell.angle_alpha   90.00
_cell.angle_beta   90.00
_cell.angle_gamma   90.00
#
_symmetry.space_group_name_H-M   'P 1'
#
loop_
_entity.id
_entity.type
_entity.pdbx_description
1 polymer ?
#
loop_
_entity_poly.entity_id
_entity_poly.type
_entity_poly.pdbx_seq_one_letter_code
_entity_poly.pdbx_strand_id
1 'polypeptide(L)'
;MIDRLEQCGLKVRLTPFIEWIEYASWTYRKRILDGRPSPTDSPPSVFLTGAIQEDIMDRLWDTMAQHLGWGHRTTVLSSLDAGGEYVSKDQLGEAILTVGAPLSEYKAGEIDGVVSVIPLECMPGKIAESHYLSVEQDYGLPSMTLEIMGDSVDQRSIEDFAFTVKEHARTRQNGAHQNSMTKNIGWKLGRKVISTALTASAMVPLFERKNGVAAASGRQEIYLTPSRHPVTSRKGANHSGDV
;
A
#
# COMPACT_ATOMS: atom_id res chain seq x y z
N MET A 1 3.31 -19.81 3.01
CA MET A 1 3.80 -18.43 3.25
C MET A 1 2.84 -17.67 4.15
N ILE A 2 1.62 -17.32 3.70
CA ILE A 2 0.59 -16.64 4.53
C ILE A 2 0.46 -17.31 5.90
N ASP A 3 0.20 -18.62 5.92
CA ASP A 3 0.05 -19.45 7.11
C ASP A 3 1.25 -19.37 8.08
N ARG A 4 2.47 -19.09 7.55
CA ARG A 4 3.68 -18.93 8.37
C ARG A 4 3.73 -17.56 9.02
N LEU A 5 3.45 -16.50 8.26
CA LEU A 5 3.32 -15.14 8.79
C LEU A 5 2.22 -15.08 9.87
N GLU A 6 1.11 -15.80 9.67
CA GLU A 6 0.05 -15.98 10.69
C GLU A 6 0.52 -16.76 11.92
N GLN A 7 1.25 -17.88 11.74
CA GLN A 7 1.89 -18.61 12.85
C GLN A 7 2.90 -17.75 13.63
N CYS A 8 3.58 -16.81 12.96
CA CYS A 8 4.47 -15.83 13.59
C CYS A 8 3.70 -14.71 14.34
N GLY A 9 2.37 -14.72 14.33
CA GLY A 9 1.51 -13.79 15.08
C GLY A 9 1.10 -12.53 14.32
N LEU A 10 1.22 -12.51 13.00
CA LEU A 10 0.77 -11.41 12.16
C LEU A 10 -0.66 -11.66 11.66
N LYS A 11 -1.45 -10.60 11.52
CA LYS A 11 -2.61 -10.58 10.62
C LYS A 11 -2.09 -10.29 9.21
N VAL A 12 -2.54 -11.07 8.24
CA VAL A 12 -2.07 -11.02 6.85
C VAL A 12 -3.21 -10.59 5.93
N ARG A 13 -2.93 -9.72 4.96
CA ARG A 13 -3.86 -9.29 3.91
C ARG A 13 -3.16 -9.33 2.54
N LEU A 14 -3.85 -9.78 1.50
CA LEU A 14 -3.35 -9.64 0.12
C LEU A 14 -3.68 -8.25 -0.42
N THR A 15 -2.76 -7.68 -1.22
CA THR A 15 -3.00 -6.42 -1.93
C THR A 15 -4.22 -6.54 -2.85
N PRO A 16 -5.16 -5.57 -2.81
CA PRO A 16 -6.33 -5.63 -3.68
C PRO A 16 -5.92 -5.28 -5.12
N PHE A 17 -6.06 -6.23 -6.06
CA PHE A 17 -5.77 -6.05 -7.49
C PHE A 17 -6.59 -4.93 -8.18
N ILE A 18 -7.58 -4.36 -7.47
CA ILE A 18 -8.48 -3.30 -7.93
C ILE A 18 -7.74 -2.05 -8.45
N GLU A 19 -6.64 -1.68 -7.81
CA GLU A 19 -5.81 -0.52 -8.20
C GLU A 19 -5.16 -0.68 -9.58
N TRP A 20 -4.93 -1.92 -10.03
CA TRP A 20 -4.40 -2.20 -11.37
C TRP A 20 -5.42 -1.89 -12.47
N ILE A 21 -6.71 -2.18 -12.21
CA ILE A 21 -7.81 -1.90 -13.14
C ILE A 21 -7.98 -0.39 -13.30
N GLU A 22 -7.96 0.33 -12.19
CA GLU A 22 -8.00 1.80 -12.17
C GLU A 22 -6.74 2.41 -12.82
N TYR A 23 -5.57 1.81 -12.63
CA TYR A 23 -4.32 2.24 -13.26
C TYR A 23 -4.32 2.07 -14.78
N ALA A 24 -4.96 1.03 -15.32
CA ALA A 24 -5.18 0.92 -16.76
C ALA A 24 -6.04 2.10 -17.29
N SER A 25 -7.11 2.46 -16.58
CA SER A 25 -7.94 3.63 -16.93
C SER A 25 -7.22 4.97 -16.68
N TRP A 26 -6.38 5.09 -15.66
CA TRP A 26 -5.59 6.28 -15.36
C TRP A 26 -4.48 6.51 -16.40
N THR A 27 -3.70 5.48 -16.76
CA THR A 27 -2.65 5.59 -17.79
C THR A 27 -3.25 5.96 -19.15
N TYR A 28 -4.44 5.45 -19.46
CA TYR A 28 -5.20 5.81 -20.66
C TYR A 28 -5.63 7.29 -20.66
N ARG A 29 -6.21 7.79 -19.55
CA ARG A 29 -6.52 9.21 -19.34
C ARG A 29 -5.26 10.09 -19.42
N LYS A 30 -4.18 9.72 -18.72
CA LYS A 30 -2.88 10.42 -18.73
C LYS A 30 -2.33 10.55 -20.15
N ARG A 31 -2.35 9.49 -20.95
CA ARG A 31 -1.88 9.53 -22.35
C ARG A 31 -2.62 10.57 -23.20
N ILE A 32 -3.93 10.73 -23.00
CA ILE A 32 -4.74 11.74 -23.69
C ILE A 32 -4.39 13.15 -23.20
N LEU A 33 -4.29 13.35 -21.88
CA LEU A 33 -3.87 14.63 -21.27
C LEU A 33 -2.43 15.04 -21.66
N ASP A 34 -1.55 14.05 -21.87
CA ASP A 34 -0.18 14.23 -22.36
C ASP A 34 -0.10 14.61 -23.85
N GLY A 35 -1.23 14.73 -24.55
CA GLY A 35 -1.29 15.08 -25.97
C GLY A 35 -0.94 13.93 -26.91
N ARG A 36 -1.12 12.67 -26.47
CA ARG A 36 -0.78 11.44 -27.23
C ARG A 36 -1.96 10.49 -27.49
N PRO A 37 -3.17 10.97 -27.86
CA PRO A 37 -4.30 10.07 -28.15
C PRO A 37 -3.97 9.13 -29.32
N SER A 38 -4.41 7.88 -29.22
CA SER A 38 -4.47 6.96 -30.36
C SER A 38 -5.64 7.33 -31.29
N PRO A 39 -5.59 7.05 -32.60
CA PRO A 39 -6.70 7.28 -33.53
C PRO A 39 -8.02 6.57 -33.16
N THR A 40 -7.96 5.60 -32.24
CA THR A 40 -9.10 4.87 -31.67
C THR A 40 -9.76 5.57 -30.48
N ASP A 41 -9.11 6.57 -29.91
CA ASP A 41 -9.49 7.12 -28.61
C ASP A 41 -10.60 8.15 -28.79
N SER A 42 -11.69 8.01 -28.01
CA SER A 42 -12.81 8.95 -28.01
C SER A 42 -12.89 9.64 -26.63
N PRO A 43 -12.15 10.74 -26.38
CA PRO A 43 -11.86 11.22 -25.02
C PRO A 43 -13.06 11.32 -24.05
N PRO A 44 -14.26 11.80 -24.45
CA PRO A 44 -15.41 11.84 -23.54
C PRO A 44 -15.82 10.46 -22.99
N SER A 45 -15.73 9.40 -23.81
CA SER A 45 -16.04 8.04 -23.38
C SER A 45 -15.00 7.49 -22.39
N VAL A 46 -13.73 7.91 -22.53
CA VAL A 46 -12.61 7.49 -21.67
C VAL A 46 -12.78 8.02 -20.25
N PHE A 47 -13.06 9.32 -20.10
CA PHE A 47 -13.27 9.92 -18.79
C PHE A 47 -14.54 9.36 -18.11
N LEU A 48 -15.64 9.25 -18.87
CA LEU A 48 -16.92 8.72 -18.38
C LEU A 48 -16.84 7.24 -17.98
N THR A 49 -16.23 6.38 -18.82
CA THR A 49 -16.08 4.94 -18.51
C THR A 49 -15.26 4.74 -17.24
N GLY A 50 -14.14 5.46 -17.10
CA GLY A 50 -13.34 5.40 -15.87
C GLY A 50 -14.10 5.87 -14.64
N ALA A 51 -14.91 6.94 -14.74
CA ALA A 51 -15.67 7.47 -13.61
C ALA A 51 -16.80 6.52 -13.16
N ILE A 52 -17.43 5.82 -14.12
CA ILE A 52 -18.41 4.77 -13.85
C ILE A 52 -17.72 3.54 -13.23
N GLN A 53 -16.51 3.18 -13.68
CA GLN A 53 -15.73 2.11 -13.05
C GLN A 53 -15.37 2.45 -11.60
N GLU A 54 -14.87 3.67 -11.34
CA GLU A 54 -14.52 4.17 -10.02
C GLU A 54 -15.73 4.14 -9.05
N ASP A 55 -16.87 4.70 -9.46
CA ASP A 55 -18.13 4.67 -8.67
C ASP A 55 -18.67 3.24 -8.42
N ILE A 56 -18.55 2.32 -9.39
CA ILE A 56 -18.91 0.92 -9.20
C ILE A 56 -17.95 0.23 -8.22
N MET A 57 -16.64 0.47 -8.35
CA MET A 57 -15.64 -0.14 -7.48
C MET A 57 -15.76 0.32 -6.03
N ASP A 58 -16.05 1.60 -5.79
CA ASP A 58 -16.27 2.12 -4.43
C ASP A 58 -17.54 1.54 -3.79
N ARG A 59 -18.67 1.51 -4.52
CA ARG A 59 -19.92 0.88 -4.01
C ARG A 59 -19.74 -0.59 -3.66
N LEU A 60 -19.02 -1.34 -4.50
CA LEU A 60 -18.71 -2.75 -4.25
C LEU A 60 -17.77 -2.90 -3.04
N TRP A 61 -16.77 -2.03 -2.91
CA TRP A 61 -15.86 -2.06 -1.76
C TRP A 61 -16.58 -1.74 -0.46
N ASP A 62 -17.33 -0.64 -0.38
CA ASP A 62 -18.03 -0.23 0.86
C ASP A 62 -19.02 -1.30 1.33
N THR A 63 -19.74 -1.93 0.40
CA THR A 63 -20.65 -3.05 0.69
C THR A 63 -19.91 -4.23 1.33
N MET A 64 -18.73 -4.58 0.81
CA MET A 64 -17.91 -5.69 1.34
C MET A 64 -17.18 -5.30 2.63
N ALA A 65 -16.70 -4.06 2.74
CA ALA A 65 -15.93 -3.55 3.87
C ALA A 65 -16.76 -3.51 5.16
N GLN A 66 -18.05 -3.14 5.06
CA GLN A 66 -19.00 -3.20 6.18
C GLN A 66 -19.16 -4.61 6.76
N HIS A 67 -19.12 -5.65 5.91
CA HIS A 67 -19.26 -7.05 6.34
C HIS A 67 -17.94 -7.71 6.76
N LEU A 68 -16.80 -7.26 6.21
CA LEU A 68 -15.48 -7.86 6.45
C LEU A 68 -14.60 -7.05 7.42
N GLY A 69 -15.06 -5.91 7.90
CA GLY A 69 -14.29 -5.03 8.80
C GLY A 69 -13.03 -4.48 8.15
N TRP A 70 -13.12 -4.09 6.87
CA TRP A 70 -12.02 -3.47 6.13
C TRP A 70 -12.04 -1.95 6.29
N GLY A 71 -10.85 -1.34 6.23
CA GLY A 71 -10.70 0.11 6.16
C GLY A 71 -11.12 0.69 4.80
N HIS A 72 -10.81 1.97 4.59
CA HIS A 72 -11.02 2.62 3.30
C HIS A 72 -10.21 1.94 2.19
N ARG A 73 -10.68 2.08 0.95
CA ARG A 73 -10.03 1.47 -0.21
C ARG A 73 -8.76 2.23 -0.57
N THR A 74 -7.70 1.50 -0.88
CA THR A 74 -6.51 2.07 -1.53
C THR A 74 -6.87 2.37 -2.99
N THR A 75 -6.93 3.65 -3.33
CA THR A 75 -7.26 4.13 -4.68
C THR A 75 -5.99 4.22 -5.53
N VAL A 76 -6.14 4.14 -6.86
CA VAL A 76 -4.99 4.37 -7.75
C VAL A 76 -4.33 5.73 -7.51
N LEU A 77 -5.09 6.79 -7.20
CA LEU A 77 -4.55 8.14 -7.00
C LEU A 77 -3.69 8.21 -5.73
N SER A 78 -4.15 7.63 -4.62
CA SER A 78 -3.37 7.56 -3.38
C SER A 78 -2.10 6.72 -3.55
N SER A 79 -2.15 5.61 -4.29
CA SER A 79 -0.97 4.81 -4.63
C SER A 79 0.01 5.58 -5.53
N LEU A 80 -0.48 6.32 -6.52
CA LEU A 80 0.36 7.12 -7.41
C LEU A 80 0.97 8.34 -6.72
N ASP A 81 0.27 8.98 -5.79
CA ASP A 81 0.81 10.11 -5.01
C ASP A 81 1.90 9.65 -4.04
N ALA A 82 1.67 8.57 -3.29
CA ALA A 82 2.68 8.00 -2.39
C ALA A 82 3.87 7.37 -3.15
N GLY A 83 3.62 6.61 -4.22
CA GLY A 83 4.67 6.01 -5.06
C GLY A 83 5.44 7.03 -5.89
N GLY A 84 4.80 8.16 -6.23
CA GLY A 84 5.36 9.27 -7.00
C GLY A 84 6.51 10.03 -6.31
N GLU A 85 6.72 9.78 -5.01
CA GLU A 85 7.89 10.25 -4.25
C GLU A 85 9.18 9.51 -4.64
N TYR A 86 9.07 8.28 -5.20
CA TYR A 86 10.18 7.38 -5.47
C TYR A 86 10.26 6.96 -6.95
N VAL A 87 9.14 6.58 -7.55
CA VAL A 87 9.02 6.13 -8.95
C VAL A 87 8.32 7.21 -9.76
N SER A 88 8.85 7.58 -10.93
CA SER A 88 8.21 8.60 -11.77
C SER A 88 6.82 8.16 -12.25
N LYS A 89 5.83 9.04 -12.14
CA LYS A 89 4.47 8.87 -12.70
C LYS A 89 4.44 8.72 -14.23
N ASP A 90 5.54 8.98 -14.93
CA ASP A 90 5.70 8.73 -16.36
C ASP A 90 6.38 7.38 -16.67
N GLN A 91 7.11 6.81 -15.70
CA GLN A 91 7.72 5.48 -15.77
C GLN A 91 6.64 4.41 -15.59
N LEU A 92 5.78 4.30 -16.60
CA LEU A 92 4.60 3.44 -16.52
C LEU A 92 5.00 1.97 -16.37
N GLY A 93 4.48 1.33 -15.33
CA GLY A 93 4.64 -0.10 -15.03
C GLY A 93 3.97 -0.40 -13.68
N GLU A 94 4.17 -1.61 -13.14
CA GLU A 94 3.66 -1.95 -11.81
C GLU A 94 4.43 -1.25 -10.68
N ALA A 95 5.72 -0.96 -10.87
CA ALA A 95 6.65 -0.51 -9.81
C ALA A 95 6.14 0.67 -8.97
N ILE A 96 5.48 1.67 -9.59
CA ILE A 96 4.92 2.81 -8.85
C ILE A 96 3.78 2.41 -7.90
N LEU A 97 2.99 1.40 -8.26
CA LEU A 97 1.96 0.83 -7.39
C LEU A 97 2.58 -0.14 -6.37
N THR A 98 3.57 -0.94 -6.79
CA THR A 98 4.35 -1.87 -5.96
C THR A 98 5.00 -1.18 -4.76
N VAL A 99 5.42 0.09 -4.91
CA VAL A 99 5.90 0.93 -3.81
C VAL A 99 4.76 1.74 -3.18
N GLY A 100 3.91 2.34 -4.02
CA GLY A 100 2.98 3.39 -3.60
C GLY A 100 1.75 2.92 -2.84
N ALA A 101 1.16 1.78 -3.20
CA ALA A 101 0.00 1.24 -2.48
C ALA A 101 0.31 0.86 -1.02
N PRO A 102 1.36 0.07 -0.70
CA PRO A 102 1.70 -0.20 0.70
C PRO A 102 2.14 1.06 1.44
N LEU A 103 2.86 1.98 0.80
CA LEU A 103 3.24 3.25 1.43
C LEU A 103 2.02 4.12 1.76
N SER A 104 1.01 4.16 0.89
CA SER A 104 -0.28 4.83 1.14
C SER A 104 -0.99 4.22 2.36
N GLU A 105 -1.10 2.90 2.42
CA GLU A 105 -1.74 2.20 3.54
C GLU A 105 -0.97 2.34 4.86
N TYR A 106 0.36 2.34 4.80
CA TYR A 106 1.23 2.54 5.94
C TYR A 106 1.12 3.98 6.48
N LYS A 107 1.08 4.98 5.59
CA LYS A 107 0.80 6.39 5.92
C LYS A 107 -0.60 6.56 6.54
N ALA A 108 -1.60 5.80 6.09
CA ALA A 108 -2.93 5.73 6.71
C ALA A 108 -2.93 4.99 8.07
N GLY A 109 -1.98 4.08 8.28
CA GLY A 109 -1.81 3.29 9.51
C GLY A 109 -2.53 1.94 9.51
N GLU A 110 -3.05 1.50 8.37
CA GLU A 110 -3.74 0.20 8.19
C GLU A 110 -2.75 -0.99 8.29
N ILE A 111 -1.50 -0.77 7.90
CA ILE A 111 -0.43 -1.78 7.86
C ILE A 111 0.80 -1.30 8.64
N ASP A 112 1.63 -2.25 9.08
CA ASP A 112 2.91 -2.02 9.79
C ASP A 112 4.11 -2.70 9.08
N GLY A 113 3.90 -3.35 7.92
CA GLY A 113 4.94 -4.02 7.11
C GLY A 113 4.40 -4.62 5.80
N VAL A 114 5.29 -4.90 4.84
CA VAL A 114 4.96 -5.43 3.51
C VAL A 114 5.94 -6.50 3.02
N VAL A 115 5.41 -7.54 2.37
CA VAL A 115 6.17 -8.52 1.58
C VAL A 115 5.78 -8.40 0.10
N SER A 116 6.76 -8.05 -0.75
CA SER A 116 6.64 -8.12 -2.20
C SER A 116 6.98 -9.53 -2.67
N VAL A 117 6.12 -10.15 -3.48
CA VAL A 117 6.30 -11.54 -3.94
C VAL A 117 6.35 -11.55 -5.45
N ILE A 118 7.55 -11.78 -5.98
CA ILE A 118 7.84 -11.55 -7.40
C ILE A 118 8.43 -12.80 -8.07
N PRO A 119 8.20 -13.01 -9.38
CA PRO A 119 9.02 -13.92 -10.16
C PRO A 119 10.49 -13.50 -10.12
N LEU A 120 11.42 -14.47 -10.16
CA LEU A 120 12.85 -14.18 -10.27
C LEU A 120 13.14 -13.28 -11.48
N GLU A 121 14.01 -12.27 -11.30
CA GLU A 121 14.33 -11.24 -12.31
C GLU A 121 13.13 -10.43 -12.87
N CYS A 122 12.01 -10.36 -12.13
CA CYS A 122 10.88 -9.52 -12.52
C CYS A 122 11.23 -8.01 -12.40
N MET A 123 11.52 -7.37 -13.54
CA MET A 123 12.01 -5.99 -13.61
C MET A 123 11.19 -4.96 -12.78
N PRO A 124 9.83 -4.90 -12.84
CA PRO A 124 9.07 -3.98 -11.97
C PRO A 124 9.27 -4.27 -10.47
N GLY A 125 9.46 -5.53 -10.11
CA GLY A 125 9.77 -5.97 -8.74
C GLY A 125 11.15 -5.50 -8.27
N LYS A 126 12.20 -5.72 -9.08
CA LYS A 126 13.57 -5.24 -8.76
C LYS A 126 13.66 -3.72 -8.66
N ILE A 127 12.90 -2.98 -9.48
CA ILE A 127 12.79 -1.53 -9.36
C ILE A 127 12.18 -1.16 -8.00
N ALA A 128 11.03 -1.74 -7.65
CA ALA A 128 10.36 -1.44 -6.39
C ALA A 128 11.20 -1.83 -5.16
N GLU A 129 11.86 -2.98 -5.18
CA GLU A 129 12.82 -3.43 -4.17
C GLU A 129 13.92 -2.38 -3.91
N SER A 130 14.48 -1.79 -4.96
CA SER A 130 15.51 -0.75 -4.81
C SER A 130 14.98 0.53 -4.14
N HIS A 131 13.69 0.86 -4.33
CA HIS A 131 13.04 2.00 -3.69
C HIS A 131 12.56 1.71 -2.26
N TYR A 132 12.21 0.45 -1.95
CA TYR A 132 11.80 0.06 -0.59
C TYR A 132 12.86 0.38 0.46
N LEU A 133 14.15 0.28 0.12
CA LEU A 133 15.25 0.71 1.00
C LEU A 133 15.19 2.20 1.35
N SER A 134 14.74 3.06 0.44
CA SER A 134 14.53 4.49 0.72
C SER A 134 13.25 4.73 1.52
N VAL A 135 12.17 4.01 1.20
CA VAL A 135 10.91 4.06 1.94
C VAL A 135 11.09 3.64 3.41
N GLU A 136 11.91 2.63 3.68
CA GLU A 136 12.24 2.21 5.04
C GLU A 136 13.08 3.26 5.78
N GLN A 137 13.95 4.00 5.09
CA GLN A 137 14.74 5.11 5.66
C GLN A 137 13.88 6.35 5.96
N ASP A 138 13.00 6.75 5.05
CA ASP A 138 12.19 7.98 5.17
C ASP A 138 10.96 7.80 6.07
N TYR A 139 10.34 6.61 6.04
CA TYR A 139 9.05 6.33 6.68
C TYR A 139 9.08 5.20 7.73
N GLY A 140 10.15 4.40 7.79
CA GLY A 140 10.26 3.28 8.74
C GLY A 140 9.40 2.06 8.39
N LEU A 141 8.78 2.00 7.20
CA LEU A 141 7.99 0.85 6.75
C LEU A 141 8.91 -0.36 6.50
N PRO A 142 8.83 -1.44 7.31
CA PRO A 142 9.65 -2.63 7.11
C PRO A 142 9.22 -3.37 5.85
N SER A 143 10.20 -3.72 5.02
CA SER A 143 9.97 -4.35 3.72
C SER A 143 10.72 -5.68 3.58
N MET A 144 10.16 -6.59 2.77
CA MET A 144 10.82 -7.83 2.35
C MET A 144 10.43 -8.16 0.91
N THR A 145 11.41 -8.48 0.07
CA THR A 145 11.19 -9.03 -1.27
C THR A 145 11.44 -10.54 -1.23
N LEU A 146 10.51 -11.32 -1.81
CA LEU A 146 10.65 -12.75 -2.00
C LEU A 146 10.57 -13.08 -3.49
N GLU A 147 11.71 -13.52 -4.03
CA GLU A 147 11.81 -14.00 -5.41
C GLU A 147 11.46 -15.49 -5.46
N ILE A 148 10.54 -15.88 -6.35
CA ILE A 148 10.05 -17.26 -6.46
C ILE A 148 10.34 -17.81 -7.85
N MET A 149 11.06 -18.94 -7.88
CA MET A 149 11.31 -19.77 -9.08
C MET A 149 10.63 -21.15 -9.01
N GLY A 150 10.02 -21.49 -7.86
CA GLY A 150 9.46 -22.81 -7.56
C GLY A 150 10.05 -23.44 -6.29
N ASP A 151 11.19 -22.91 -5.82
CA ASP A 151 11.86 -23.35 -4.59
C ASP A 151 11.09 -22.96 -3.32
N SER A 152 11.41 -23.63 -2.21
CA SER A 152 10.83 -23.35 -0.89
C SER A 152 11.44 -22.09 -0.27
N VAL A 153 10.61 -21.09 0.04
CA VAL A 153 10.99 -19.91 0.84
C VAL A 153 11.55 -20.34 2.20
N ASP A 154 12.68 -19.75 2.58
CA ASP A 154 13.29 -19.95 3.90
C ASP A 154 12.35 -19.47 5.03
N GLN A 155 12.17 -20.33 6.03
CA GLN A 155 11.31 -20.07 7.18
C GLN A 155 11.93 -19.05 8.14
N ARG A 156 13.27 -18.99 8.26
CA ARG A 156 13.94 -18.08 9.20
C ARG A 156 13.80 -16.63 8.77
N SER A 157 13.99 -16.36 7.48
CA SER A 157 13.73 -15.06 6.86
C SER A 157 12.32 -14.54 7.17
N ILE A 158 11.29 -15.41 7.12
CA ILE A 158 9.92 -15.07 7.50
C ILE A 158 9.79 -14.77 9.00
N GLU A 159 10.46 -15.54 9.86
CA GLU A 159 10.44 -15.37 11.32
C GLU A 159 11.14 -14.08 11.77
N ASP A 160 12.31 -13.80 11.23
CA ASP A 160 13.11 -12.60 11.49
C ASP A 160 12.38 -11.34 10.98
N PHE A 161 11.81 -11.38 9.77
CA PHE A 161 11.00 -10.27 9.27
C PHE A 161 9.74 -10.03 10.12
N ALA A 162 9.06 -11.10 10.54
CA ALA A 162 7.91 -10.97 11.44
C ALA A 162 8.31 -10.37 12.80
N PHE A 163 9.50 -10.68 13.33
CA PHE A 163 10.04 -10.02 14.52
C PHE A 163 10.23 -8.52 14.30
N THR A 164 10.88 -8.12 13.20
CA THR A 164 11.10 -6.72 12.81
C THR A 164 9.77 -5.94 12.72
N VAL A 165 8.77 -6.47 12.03
CA VAL A 165 7.42 -5.85 11.92
C VAL A 165 6.78 -5.65 13.30
N LYS A 166 6.91 -6.62 14.22
CA LYS A 166 6.32 -6.53 15.57
C LYS A 166 6.99 -5.48 16.45
N GLU A 167 8.32 -5.42 16.49
CA GLU A 167 9.03 -4.41 17.31
C GLU A 167 8.96 -3.00 16.69
N HIS A 168 8.91 -2.90 15.35
CA HIS A 168 8.61 -1.63 14.68
C HIS A 168 7.21 -1.11 15.05
N ALA A 169 6.16 -1.92 14.87
CA ALA A 169 4.78 -1.55 15.22
C ALA A 169 4.64 -1.17 16.72
N ARG A 170 5.32 -1.90 17.61
CA ARG A 170 5.38 -1.59 19.06
C ARG A 170 6.01 -0.21 19.32
N THR A 171 7.10 0.11 18.63
CA THR A 171 7.77 1.41 18.71
C THR A 171 6.86 2.53 18.20
N ARG A 172 6.18 2.32 17.07
CA ARG A 172 5.20 3.26 16.48
C ARG A 172 4.03 3.53 17.44
N GLN A 173 3.49 2.50 18.08
CA GLN A 173 2.42 2.62 19.09
C GLN A 173 2.88 3.38 20.35
N ASN A 174 4.10 3.10 20.85
CA ASN A 174 4.67 3.81 22.00
C ASN A 174 4.84 5.31 21.71
N GLY A 175 5.40 5.67 20.54
CA GLY A 175 5.55 7.06 20.10
C GLY A 175 4.22 7.78 19.95
N ALA A 176 3.20 7.12 19.39
CA ALA A 176 1.85 7.66 19.29
C ALA A 176 1.20 7.88 20.67
N HIS A 177 1.38 6.94 21.62
CA HIS A 177 0.89 7.09 22.99
C HIS A 177 1.56 8.26 23.72
N GLN A 178 2.88 8.38 23.61
CA GLN A 178 3.63 9.49 24.21
C GLN A 178 3.21 10.85 23.62
N ASN A 179 3.06 10.96 22.29
CA ASN A 179 2.56 12.17 21.64
C ASN A 179 1.10 12.50 22.00
N SER A 180 0.25 11.50 22.25
CA SER A 180 -1.11 11.71 22.75
C SER A 180 -1.12 12.25 24.19
N MET A 181 -0.22 11.74 25.03
CA MET A 181 -0.06 12.19 26.42
C MET A 181 0.48 13.62 26.50
N THR A 182 1.53 13.94 25.74
CA THR A 182 2.08 15.31 25.69
C THR A 182 1.08 16.31 25.09
N LYS A 183 0.34 15.94 24.03
CA LYS A 183 -0.75 16.77 23.50
C LYS A 183 -1.89 16.96 24.50
N ASN A 184 -2.27 15.95 25.29
CA ASN A 184 -3.27 16.11 26.35
C ASN A 184 -2.82 17.06 27.47
N ILE A 185 -1.54 16.99 27.87
CA ILE A 185 -0.95 17.92 28.84
C ILE A 185 -0.91 19.33 28.24
N GLY A 186 -0.41 19.47 27.01
CA GLY A 186 -0.35 20.72 26.25
C GLY A 186 -1.73 21.35 26.02
N TRP A 187 -2.78 20.55 25.81
CA TRP A 187 -4.17 21.02 25.70
C TRP A 187 -4.72 21.49 27.05
N LYS A 188 -4.43 20.77 28.16
CA LYS A 188 -4.82 21.20 29.51
C LYS A 188 -4.15 22.52 29.93
N LEU A 189 -2.90 22.77 29.52
CA LEU A 189 -2.27 24.08 29.68
C LEU A 189 -2.78 25.10 28.64
N GLY A 190 -2.97 24.70 27.39
CA GLY A 190 -3.41 25.55 26.28
C GLY A 190 -4.80 26.13 26.46
N ARG A 191 -5.72 25.41 27.13
CA ARG A 191 -7.01 25.95 27.60
C ARG A 191 -6.89 27.14 28.57
N LYS A 192 -5.68 27.46 29.05
CA LYS A 192 -5.36 28.62 29.90
C LYS A 192 -4.68 29.76 29.11
N VAL A 193 -4.46 29.59 27.80
CA VAL A 193 -3.67 30.50 26.94
C VAL A 193 -4.41 30.86 25.63
N ILE A 194 -5.24 29.97 25.09
CA ILE A 194 -6.02 30.20 23.85
C ILE A 194 -7.26 31.06 24.17
N SER A 195 -7.01 32.32 24.53
CA SER A 195 -7.95 33.44 24.45
C SER A 195 -7.50 34.50 23.44
N THR A 196 -6.36 34.27 22.77
CA THR A 196 -5.57 35.33 22.13
C THR A 196 -4.89 34.80 20.85
N ALA A 197 -4.90 35.63 19.80
CA ALA A 197 -4.28 35.44 18.47
C ALA A 197 -4.86 34.32 17.58
N LEU A 198 -5.50 34.71 16.46
CA LEU A 198 -5.97 33.82 15.39
C LEU A 198 -6.00 34.56 14.03
N THR A 199 -4.87 34.56 13.30
CA THR A 199 -4.67 35.10 11.94
C THR A 199 -3.30 34.63 11.40
N ALA A 200 -3.03 34.31 10.12
CA ALA A 200 -3.89 34.02 8.94
C ALA A 200 -3.02 33.46 7.75
N SER A 201 -3.59 32.63 6.86
CA SER A 201 -3.14 32.36 5.44
C SER A 201 -1.71 31.76 5.19
N ALA A 202 -1.20 31.51 3.96
CA ALA A 202 -1.62 30.71 2.76
C ALA A 202 -0.52 30.84 1.62
N MET A 203 -0.32 30.05 0.54
CA MET A 203 -0.63 28.65 0.09
C MET A 203 0.04 28.37 -1.31
N VAL A 204 0.58 27.15 -1.58
CA VAL A 204 0.76 26.51 -2.94
C VAL A 204 1.76 27.22 -3.93
N PRO A 205 2.22 26.69 -5.11
CA PRO A 205 2.41 25.33 -5.72
C PRO A 205 3.90 24.87 -5.73
N LEU A 206 4.39 23.69 -6.20
CA LEU A 206 4.10 22.66 -7.23
C LEU A 206 4.78 22.86 -8.63
N PHE A 207 5.44 21.82 -9.19
CA PHE A 207 6.17 21.81 -10.48
C PHE A 207 6.24 20.39 -11.11
N GLU A 208 6.57 20.25 -12.41
CA GLU A 208 6.32 19.01 -13.21
C GLU A 208 7.41 18.71 -14.29
N ARG A 209 7.73 17.43 -14.57
CA ARG A 209 8.44 16.99 -15.81
C ARG A 209 8.28 15.48 -16.11
N LYS A 210 8.34 15.09 -17.41
CA LYS A 210 7.93 13.77 -17.97
C LYS A 210 9.08 12.83 -18.37
N ASN A 211 8.88 11.50 -18.36
CA ASN A 211 9.63 10.49 -19.16
C ASN A 211 9.11 9.02 -19.15
N GLY A 212 8.95 8.40 -20.34
CA GLY A 212 9.23 6.96 -20.62
C GLY A 212 8.27 5.83 -20.16
N VAL A 213 7.47 5.25 -21.07
CA VAL A 213 6.54 4.12 -20.82
C VAL A 213 7.22 2.73 -20.87
N ALA A 214 6.87 1.81 -19.96
CA ALA A 214 7.16 0.37 -20.05
C ALA A 214 5.87 -0.49 -19.87
N ALA A 215 6.00 -1.82 -19.95
CA ALA A 215 4.90 -2.79 -19.83
C ALA A 215 4.99 -3.62 -18.54
N ALA A 216 3.91 -4.33 -18.18
CA ALA A 216 3.66 -4.92 -16.87
C ALA A 216 3.35 -6.43 -16.90
N SER A 217 3.59 -7.13 -15.78
CA SER A 217 3.54 -8.59 -15.67
C SER A 217 3.34 -9.13 -14.23
N GLY A 218 2.08 -9.17 -13.76
CA GLY A 218 1.60 -10.19 -12.83
C GLY A 218 2.08 -10.10 -11.37
N ARG A 219 1.79 -8.98 -10.71
CA ARG A 219 2.10 -8.72 -9.29
C ARG A 219 1.27 -9.53 -8.27
N GLN A 220 1.92 -10.01 -7.19
CA GLN A 220 1.30 -10.39 -5.91
C GLN A 220 2.05 -9.73 -4.74
N GLU A 221 1.31 -9.22 -3.75
CA GLU A 221 1.88 -8.58 -2.56
C GLU A 221 1.05 -8.92 -1.33
N ILE A 222 1.72 -8.83 -0.17
CA ILE A 222 1.17 -9.23 1.12
C ILE A 222 1.46 -8.15 2.16
N TYR A 223 0.41 -7.62 2.76
CA TYR A 223 0.46 -6.59 3.78
C TYR A 223 0.21 -7.15 5.18
N LEU A 224 0.83 -6.55 6.19
CA LEU A 224 0.96 -7.12 7.53
C LEU A 224 0.57 -6.11 8.62
N THR A 225 -0.12 -6.60 9.64
CA THR A 225 -0.43 -5.87 10.88
C THR A 225 -0.26 -6.84 12.06
N PRO A 226 0.33 -6.51 13.21
CA PRO A 226 0.43 -7.45 14.33
C PRO A 226 -0.95 -7.91 14.84
N SER A 227 -1.11 -9.20 15.12
CA SER A 227 -2.37 -9.71 15.69
C SER A 227 -2.52 -9.29 17.16
N ARG A 228 -3.71 -8.78 17.53
CA ARG A 228 -4.07 -8.48 18.92
C ARG A 228 -4.52 -9.70 19.74
N HIS A 229 -4.66 -10.85 19.09
CA HIS A 229 -5.09 -12.11 19.71
C HIS A 229 -4.14 -13.25 19.30
N PRO A 230 -3.90 -14.25 20.19
CA PRO A 230 -3.13 -15.43 19.80
C PRO A 230 -3.84 -16.15 18.65
N VAL A 231 -3.14 -16.36 17.54
CA VAL A 231 -3.70 -17.00 16.35
C VAL A 231 -3.98 -18.47 16.67
N THR A 232 -5.26 -18.81 16.82
CA THR A 232 -5.69 -20.20 17.01
C THR A 232 -5.45 -20.96 15.72
N SER A 233 -4.36 -21.75 15.67
CA SER A 233 -4.00 -22.56 14.51
C SER A 233 -5.20 -23.32 13.97
N ARG A 234 -5.54 -23.06 12.70
CA ARG A 234 -6.62 -23.72 11.97
C ARG A 234 -6.21 -25.16 11.70
N LYS A 235 -6.45 -26.04 12.68
CA LYS A 235 -6.15 -27.48 12.61
C LYS A 235 -6.59 -28.03 11.26
N GLY A 236 -5.64 -28.59 10.51
CA GLY A 236 -5.88 -29.10 9.16
C GLY A 236 -6.97 -30.17 9.16
N ALA A 237 -7.90 -30.04 8.22
CA ALA A 237 -8.82 -31.12 7.89
C ALA A 237 -8.05 -32.17 7.10
N ASN A 238 -7.42 -33.13 7.79
CA ASN A 238 -6.83 -34.30 7.15
C ASN A 238 -7.92 -35.05 6.38
N HIS A 239 -7.87 -34.99 5.05
CA HIS A 239 -8.69 -35.85 4.21
C HIS A 239 -7.92 -37.14 3.92
N SER A 240 -7.96 -38.06 4.88
CA SER A 240 -7.60 -39.46 4.65
C SER A 240 -8.70 -40.10 3.81
N GLY A 241 -8.37 -40.43 2.56
CA GLY A 241 -9.21 -41.21 1.65
C GLY A 241 -8.32 -42.16 0.86
N ASP A 242 -8.73 -43.43 0.79
CA ASP A 242 -7.94 -44.53 0.23
C ASP A 242 -8.04 -44.63 -1.31
N VAL A 243 -7.22 -45.56 -1.86
CA VAL A 243 -7.07 -45.98 -3.27
C VAL A 243 -6.11 -45.15 -4.11
#